data_AF-A0A497FZ38-F1
#
_entry.id   AF-A0A497FZ38-F1
#
_cell.length_a   1.000
_cell.length_b   1.000
_cell.length_c   1.000
_cell.angle_alpha   90.00
_cell.angle_beta   90.00
_cell.angle_gamma   90.00
#
_symmetry.space_group_name_H-M   'P 1'
#
loop_
_entity.id
_entity.type
_entity.pdbx_description
1 polymer ?
#
loop_
_entity_poly.entity_id
_entity_poly.type
_entity_poly.pdbx_seq_one_letter_code
_entity_poly.pdbx_strand_id
1 'polypeptide(L)' 'MKAYQLRVVAEKKILDENAHELSDFIGLSAAFLELSTTEQKLLKEQGDIMWQLSEVLGKRISAFN' A
#
# COMPACT_ATOMS: atom_id res chain seq x y z
N MET A 1 -15.87 17.05 7.33
CA MET A 1 -15.38 15.71 7.72
C MET A 1 -15.67 15.41 9.19
N LYS A 2 -16.28 14.27 9.48
CA LYS A 2 -16.57 13.73 10.81
C LYS A 2 -15.42 12.85 11.32
N ALA A 3 -15.34 12.62 12.63
CA ALA A 3 -14.25 11.85 13.25
C ALA A 3 -14.04 10.45 12.63
N TYR A 4 -15.11 9.73 12.29
CA TYR A 4 -14.99 8.41 11.66
C TYR A 4 -14.47 8.45 10.21
N GLN A 5 -14.61 9.59 9.52
CA GLN A 5 -14.04 9.79 8.18
C GLN A 5 -12.54 10.06 8.26
N LEU A 6 -12.08 10.76 9.30
CA LEU A 6 -10.66 11.01 9.53
C LEU A 6 -9.86 9.72 9.74
N ARG A 7 -10.47 8.68 10.33
CA ARG A 7 -9.86 7.34 10.43
C ARG A 7 -9.47 6.80 9.06
N VAL A 8 -10.31 6.99 8.03
CA VAL A 8 -10.06 6.48 6.67
C VAL A 8 -8.94 7.26 5.98
N VAL A 9 -8.87 8.58 6.21
CA VAL A 9 -7.77 9.42 5.70
C VAL A 9 -6.43 8.99 6.31
N ALA A 10 -6.40 8.78 7.64
CA ALA A 10 -5.20 8.31 8.33
C ALA A 10 -4.80 6.89 7.89
N GLU A 11 -5.78 5.98 7.75
CA GLU A 11 -5.58 4.63 7.26
C GLU A 11 -4.96 4.62 5.86
N LYS A 12 -5.48 5.44 4.93
CA LYS A 12 -4.92 5.57 3.57
C LYS A 12 -3.49 6.08 3.62
N LYS A 13 -3.23 7.13 4.40
CA LYS A 13 -1.89 7.73 4.50
C LYS A 13 -0.84 6.70 4.93
N ILE A 14 -1.12 5.95 6.00
CA ILE A 14 -0.22 4.92 6.50
C ILE A 14 -0.02 3.80 5.47
N LEU A 15 -1.10 3.40 4.78
CA LEU A 15 -1.02 2.37 3.74
C LEU A 15 -0.19 2.83 2.55
N ASP A 16 -0.34 4.08 2.10
CA ASP A 16 0.44 4.66 1.00
C ASP A 16 1.93 4.69 1.33
N GLU A 17 2.29 5.13 2.55
CA GLU A 17 3.67 5.14 3.04
C GLU A 17 4.27 3.73 2.98
N ASN A 18 3.59 2.73 3.55
CA ASN A 18 4.05 1.34 3.52
C ASN A 18 4.10 0.76 2.09
N ALA A 19 3.15 1.12 1.21
CA ALA A 19 3.11 0.62 -0.16
C ALA A 19 4.25 1.21 -1.00
N HIS A 20 4.59 2.47 -0.77
CA HIS A 20 5.77 3.11 -1.36
C HIS A 20 7.06 2.45 -0.89
N GLU A 21 7.25 2.26 0.42
CA GLU A 21 8.45 1.60 0.96
C GLU A 21 8.64 0.18 0.40
N LEU A 22 7.56 -0.59 0.29
CA LEU A 22 7.61 -1.92 -0.33
C LEU A 22 7.91 -1.85 -1.83
N SER A 23 7.33 -0.90 -2.54
CA SER A 23 7.59 -0.70 -3.98
C SER A 23 9.04 -0.30 -4.23
N ASP A 24 9.60 0.56 -3.39
CA ASP A 24 11.01 0.96 -3.43
C ASP A 24 11.92 -0.23 -3.12
N PHE A 25 11.57 -1.05 -2.12
CA PHE A 25 12.32 -2.28 -1.84
C PHE A 25 12.31 -3.23 -3.04
N ILE A 26 11.16 -3.47 -3.66
CA ILE A 26 11.02 -4.36 -4.83
C ILE A 26 11.77 -3.81 -6.06
N GLY A 27 11.70 -2.49 -6.30
CA GLY A 27 12.21 -1.85 -7.51
C GLY A 27 13.66 -1.41 -7.45
N LEU A 28 14.17 -1.06 -6.25
CA LEU A 28 15.45 -0.39 -6.08
C LEU A 28 16.46 -1.19 -5.24
N SER A 29 16.01 -2.17 -4.44
CA SER A 29 16.90 -2.91 -3.53
C SER A 29 17.53 -4.13 -4.21
N ALA A 30 18.86 -4.21 -4.21
CA ALA A 30 19.57 -5.42 -4.62
C ALA A 30 19.22 -6.63 -3.74
N ALA A 31 18.89 -6.41 -2.46
CA ALA A 31 18.51 -7.48 -1.54
C ALA A 31 17.23 -8.22 -1.99
N PHE A 32 16.33 -7.56 -2.73
CA PHE A 32 15.16 -8.21 -3.29
C PHE A 32 15.53 -9.32 -4.30
N LEU A 33 16.62 -9.12 -5.06
CA LEU A 33 17.07 -10.09 -6.07
C LEU A 33 17.68 -11.36 -5.43
N GLU A 34 18.17 -11.25 -4.20
CA GLU A 34 18.72 -12.37 -3.43
C GLU A 34 17.64 -13.24 -2.78
N LEU A 35 16.39 -12.77 -2.74
CA LEU A 35 15.26 -13.53 -2.20
C LEU A 35 14.89 -14.69 -3.11
N SER A 36 14.32 -15.74 -2.51
CA SER A 36 13.75 -16.83 -3.29
C SER A 36 12.63 -16.34 -4.23
N THR A 37 12.44 -17.00 -5.36
CA THR A 37 11.37 -16.67 -6.32
C THR A 37 9.99 -16.62 -5.65
N THR A 38 9.77 -17.47 -4.64
CA THR A 38 8.52 -17.51 -3.87
C THR A 38 8.36 -16.23 -3.04
N GLU A 39 9.37 -15.81 -2.29
CA GLU A 39 9.33 -14.58 -1.50
C GLU A 39 9.17 -13.35 -2.39
N GLN A 40 9.90 -13.28 -3.51
CA GLN A 40 9.75 -12.19 -4.48
C GLN A 40 8.31 -12.08 -5.00
N LYS A 41 7.67 -13.22 -5.29
CA LYS A 41 6.28 -13.25 -5.77
C LYS A 41 5.32 -12.78 -4.68
N LEU A 42 5.49 -13.25 -3.44
CA LEU A 42 4.62 -12.87 -2.32
C LEU A 42 4.73 -11.37 -2.00
N LEU A 43 5.93 -10.79 -2.06
CA LEU A 43 6.13 -9.35 -1.85
C LEU A 43 5.47 -8.51 -2.95
N LYS A 44 5.55 -8.96 -4.21
CA LYS A 44 4.85 -8.30 -5.33
C LYS A 44 3.33 -8.36 -5.14
N GLU A 45 2.80 -9.54 -4.82
CA GLU A 45 1.38 -9.73 -4.53
C GLU A 45 0.90 -8.87 -3.35
N GLN A 46 1.70 -8.79 -2.29
CA GLN A 46 1.46 -7.89 -1.17
C GLN A 46 1.37 -6.43 -1.63
N GLY A 47 2.34 -5.96 -2.43
CA GLY A 47 2.35 -4.60 -2.97
C GLY A 47 1.10 -4.30 -3.81
N ASP A 48 0.72 -5.21 -4.70
CA ASP A 48 -0.47 -5.09 -5.54
C ASP A 48 -1.75 -4.95 -4.68
N ILE A 49 -1.90 -5.79 -3.65
CA ILE A 49 -3.05 -5.75 -2.72
C ILE A 49 -3.07 -4.43 -1.93
N MET A 50 -1.92 -3.94 -1.48
CA MET A 50 -1.82 -2.67 -0.76
C MET A 50 -2.26 -1.49 -1.63
N TRP A 51 -1.85 -1.46 -2.91
CA TRP A 51 -2.29 -0.43 -3.84
C TRP A 51 -3.79 -0.50 -4.12
N GLN A 52 -4.34 -1.70 -4.35
CA GLN A 52 -5.78 -1.89 -4.53
C GLN A 52 -6.60 -1.40 -3.32
N LEU A 53 -6.14 -1.70 -2.10
CA LEU A 53 -6.78 -1.20 -0.89
C LEU A 53 -6.67 0.33 -0.77
N SER A 54 -5.52 0.91 -1.12
CA SER A 54 -5.34 2.37 -1.16
C SER A 54 -6.33 3.05 -2.12
N GLU A 55 -6.55 2.47 -3.30
CA GLU A 55 -7.55 2.97 -4.24
C GLU A 55 -8.97 2.92 -3.66
N VAL A 56 -9.32 1.83 -2.97
CA VAL A 56 -10.62 1.71 -2.28
C VAL A 56 -10.76 2.78 -1.20
N LEU A 57 -9.73 3.03 -0.40
CA LEU A 57 -9.74 4.08 0.61
C LEU A 57 -9.86 5.47 -0.03
N GLY A 58 -9.18 5.71 -1.16
CA GLY A 58 -9.34 6.93 -1.96
C GLY A 58 -10.77 7.14 -2.42
N LYS A 59 -11.40 6.10 -2.99
CA LYS A 59 -12.83 6.14 -3.40
C LYS A 59 -13.76 6.43 -2.22
N ARG A 60 -13.48 5.85 -1.04
CA ARG A 60 -14.25 6.14 0.19
C ARG A 60 -14.11 7.60 0.61
N ILE A 61 -12.89 8.14 0.57
CA ILE A 61 -12.62 9.55 0.93
C ILE A 61 -13.33 10.50 -0.05
N SER A 62 -13.30 10.22 -1.35
CA SER A 62 -14.01 11.01 -2.36
C SER A 62 -15.53 11.01 -2.18
N ALA A 63 -16.10 10.02 -1.49
CA ALA A 63 -17.53 9.95 -1.16
C ALA A 63 -17.90 10.65 0.15
N PHE A 64 -16.96 11.32 0.82
CA PHE A 64 -17.24 12.07 2.04
C PHE A 64 -17.97 13.38 1.72
N ASN A 65 -19.24 13.45 2.14
CA ASN A 65 -19.99 14.71 2.26
C ASN A 65 -19.59 15.46 3.55
#